data_AF-A0A938UDP0-F1
#
_entry.id   AF-A0A938UDP0-F1
#
_cell.length_a   1.000
_cell.length_b   1.000
_cell.length_c   1.000
_cell.angle_alpha   90.00
_cell.angle_beta   90.00
_cell.angle_gamma   90.00
#
_symmetry.space_group_name_H-M   'P 1'
#
loop_
_entity.id
_entity.type
_entity.pdbx_description
1 polymer ?
#
loop_
_entity_poly.entity_id
_entity_poly.type
_entity_poly.pdbx_seq_one_letter_code
_entity_poly.pdbx_strand_id
1 'polypeptide(L)'
;MLETKPLSKRFIRVIFLTLISPFVLLIPGQMALAIPSGGYMRSELLIQPEDLKSLIDRKDPDIRVIDVREKIKYLAGHVPGAVNIWRPDIVDKDHPIPGMMAPQAQIEEVIGRLGVSHRNTLIIYSDSSDGARLWWILAYYGFPIPQMKLLDGGLDGWKAKGYPTEMIPPQVSLAQFKFPGKTKSTESLLCTLPEIKGALKEPKKVVLDVRAQKEYSGEEMLRDAVRAGRIP
;
A
#
# COMPACT_ATOMS: atom_id res chain seq x y z
N MET A 1 4.89 25.35 -89.19
CA MET A 1 6.22 25.20 -89.83
C MET A 1 7.25 25.29 -88.72
N LEU A 2 7.87 24.15 -88.39
CA LEU A 2 9.27 23.81 -88.71
C LEU A 2 10.27 24.67 -87.91
N GLU A 3 11.37 24.22 -87.34
CA GLU A 3 11.92 22.94 -86.87
C GLU A 3 13.30 23.33 -86.26
N THR A 4 13.79 22.56 -85.29
CA THR A 4 15.23 22.27 -85.01
C THR A 4 16.25 23.39 -84.67
N LYS A 5 16.62 23.46 -83.37
CA LYS A 5 17.94 23.12 -82.70
C LYS A 5 19.29 23.30 -83.47
N PRO A 6 20.50 23.25 -82.83
CA PRO A 6 20.91 23.36 -81.39
C PRO A 6 22.29 24.08 -81.15
N LEU A 7 22.85 23.90 -79.92
CA LEU A 7 24.27 24.03 -79.44
C LEU A 7 24.72 25.45 -79.00
N SER A 8 25.49 25.68 -77.92
CA SER A 8 26.43 24.84 -77.18
C SER A 8 26.73 25.36 -75.74
N LYS A 9 27.37 24.47 -74.98
CA LYS A 9 27.78 24.45 -73.57
C LYS A 9 28.56 25.68 -73.07
N ARG A 10 28.44 25.97 -71.76
CA ARG A 10 29.60 26.08 -70.83
C ARG A 10 29.18 25.85 -69.37
N PHE A 11 29.92 24.95 -68.73
CA PHE A 11 29.81 24.51 -67.35
C PHE A 11 30.26 25.59 -66.37
N ILE A 12 29.47 25.85 -65.33
CA ILE A 12 29.97 26.40 -64.07
C ILE A 12 29.42 25.50 -62.95
N ARG A 13 30.30 24.67 -62.39
CA ARG A 13 30.04 23.92 -61.16
C ARG A 13 30.24 24.87 -59.98
N VAL A 14 29.16 25.28 -59.32
CA VAL A 14 29.22 25.91 -58.00
C VAL A 14 28.97 24.82 -56.97
N ILE A 15 30.04 24.44 -56.27
CA ILE A 15 29.99 23.50 -55.15
C ILE A 15 29.65 24.33 -53.91
N PHE A 16 28.42 24.20 -53.41
CA PHE A 16 28.05 24.70 -52.09
C PHE A 16 28.44 23.64 -51.04
N LEU A 17 29.55 23.89 -50.35
CA LEU A 17 29.94 23.18 -49.13
C LEU A 17 29.12 23.76 -47.97
N THR A 18 27.97 23.16 -47.66
CA THR A 18 27.26 23.42 -46.40
C THR A 18 27.93 22.61 -45.29
N LEU A 19 28.72 23.30 -44.47
CA LEU A 19 29.18 22.82 -43.16
C LEU A 19 27.95 22.65 -42.25
N ILE A 20 27.38 21.45 -42.24
CA ILE A 20 26.40 21.05 -41.24
C ILE A 20 27.19 20.71 -39.97
N SER A 21 27.34 21.69 -39.08
CA SER A 21 27.79 21.46 -37.71
C SER A 21 26.77 20.55 -37.01
N PRO A 22 27.17 19.42 -36.39
CA PRO A 22 26.26 18.66 -35.57
C PRO A 22 26.16 19.39 -34.23
N PHE A 23 25.28 20.38 -34.15
CA PHE A 23 24.83 20.87 -32.86
C PHE A 23 23.91 19.79 -32.28
N VAL A 24 24.53 18.79 -31.64
CA VAL A 24 23.84 17.82 -30.79
C VAL A 24 23.23 18.65 -29.66
N LEU A 25 21.94 18.97 -29.81
CA LEU A 25 21.10 19.45 -28.72
C LEU A 25 21.06 18.32 -27.69
N LEU A 26 21.97 18.43 -26.72
CA LEU A 26 21.94 17.65 -25.49
C LEU A 26 20.63 18.04 -24.80
N ILE A 27 19.56 17.28 -25.04
CA ILE A 27 18.35 17.34 -24.23
C ILE A 27 18.83 17.05 -22.82
N PRO A 28 18.74 17.98 -21.85
CA PRO A 28 19.03 17.65 -20.47
C PRO A 28 18.11 16.48 -20.13
N GLY A 29 18.72 15.32 -19.84
CA GLY A 29 17.97 14.15 -19.42
C GLY A 29 16.95 14.60 -18.39
N GLN A 30 15.70 14.20 -18.57
CA GLN A 30 14.70 14.36 -17.53
C GLN A 30 15.34 13.79 -16.26
N MET A 31 15.78 14.68 -15.38
CA MET A 31 16.02 14.35 -14.00
C MET A 31 14.65 13.91 -13.52
N ALA A 32 14.42 12.60 -13.52
CA ALA A 32 13.36 12.02 -12.74
C ALA A 32 13.66 12.49 -11.32
N LEU A 33 12.95 13.54 -10.89
CA LEU A 33 12.90 13.90 -9.49
C LEU A 33 12.49 12.61 -8.78
N ALA A 34 13.41 12.01 -8.06
CA ALA A 34 13.12 10.87 -7.22
C ALA A 34 12.01 11.35 -6.28
N ILE A 35 10.77 10.95 -6.56
CA ILE A 35 9.64 11.35 -5.72
C ILE A 35 9.91 10.65 -4.39
N PRO A 36 10.22 11.38 -3.31
CA PRO A 36 10.34 10.76 -2.00
C PRO A 36 9.04 9.99 -1.79
N SER A 37 9.11 8.75 -1.31
CA SER A 37 7.93 7.91 -1.06
C SER A 37 7.08 7.52 -2.29
N GLY A 38 7.69 7.27 -3.45
CA GLY A 38 7.04 6.51 -4.55
C GLY A 38 5.85 7.19 -5.25
N GLY A 39 5.59 8.48 -4.99
CA GLY A 39 4.47 9.21 -5.60
C GLY A 39 3.09 8.94 -4.98
N TYR A 40 3.03 8.33 -3.80
CA TYR A 40 1.76 8.09 -3.12
C TYR A 40 1.10 9.40 -2.67
N MET A 41 -0.20 9.55 -2.93
CA MET A 41 -0.99 10.71 -2.48
C MET A 41 -1.01 10.90 -0.95
N ARG A 42 -0.83 9.81 -0.19
CA ARG A 42 -0.89 9.77 1.27
C ARG A 42 0.38 9.13 1.84
N SER A 43 1.55 9.60 1.40
CA SER A 43 2.83 9.02 1.81
C SER A 43 3.10 9.13 3.30
N GLU A 44 2.43 10.04 4.02
CA GLU A 44 2.48 10.12 5.47
C GLU A 44 1.87 8.89 6.18
N LEU A 45 1.12 8.05 5.46
CA LEU A 45 0.65 6.75 5.96
C LEU A 45 1.68 5.63 5.82
N LEU A 46 2.81 5.91 5.16
CA LEU A 46 3.87 4.95 4.95
C LEU A 46 5.09 5.29 5.81
N ILE A 47 5.93 4.27 6.04
CA ILE A 47 7.29 4.40 6.56
C ILE A 47 8.23 3.61 5.66
N GLN A 48 9.38 4.18 5.31
CA GLN A 48 10.39 3.49 4.53
C GLN A 48 11.23 2.57 5.43
N PRO A 49 11.83 1.49 4.91
CA PRO A 49 12.69 0.60 5.68
C PRO A 49 13.83 1.33 6.41
N GLU A 50 14.45 2.34 5.79
CA GLU A 50 15.53 3.16 6.36
C GLU A 50 15.07 3.94 7.60
N ASP A 51 13.87 4.52 7.51
CA ASP A 51 13.28 5.29 8.61
C ASP A 51 12.96 4.37 9.78
N LEU A 52 12.31 3.23 9.51
CA LEU A 52 12.03 2.22 10.54
C LEU A 52 13.32 1.70 11.18
N LYS A 53 14.36 1.43 10.38
CA LYS A 53 15.67 1.00 10.87
C LYS A 53 16.25 2.04 11.83
N SER A 54 16.15 3.32 11.50
CA SER A 54 16.61 4.42 12.36
C SER A 54 15.85 4.49 13.69
N LEU A 55 14.53 4.23 13.69
CA LEU A 55 13.71 4.15 14.91
C LEU A 55 14.12 2.96 15.79
N ILE A 56 14.41 1.81 15.17
CA ILE A 56 14.86 0.61 15.87
C ILE A 56 16.26 0.81 16.47
N ASP A 57 17.20 1.37 15.71
CA ASP A 57 18.59 1.56 16.15
C ASP A 57 18.72 2.49 17.35
N ARG A 58 17.89 3.54 17.40
CA ARG A 58 17.82 4.46 18.55
C ARG A 58 16.99 3.90 19.72
N LYS A 59 16.42 2.70 19.58
CA LYS A 59 15.55 2.05 20.56
C LYS A 59 14.37 2.94 20.96
N ASP A 60 13.69 3.49 19.96
CA ASP A 60 12.52 4.35 20.18
C ASP A 60 11.46 3.59 21.01
N PRO A 61 11.15 4.03 22.24
CA PRO A 61 10.24 3.31 23.12
C PRO A 61 8.77 3.48 22.70
N ASP A 62 8.48 4.44 21.83
CA ASP A 62 7.12 4.79 21.44
C ASP A 62 6.68 4.02 20.19
N ILE A 63 7.55 3.30 19.49
CA ILE A 63 7.11 2.49 18.34
C ILE A 63 6.60 1.11 18.78
N ARG A 64 5.60 0.60 18.07
CA ARG A 64 5.23 -0.82 18.10
C ARG A 64 5.16 -1.36 16.67
N VAL A 65 6.08 -2.25 16.34
CA VAL A 65 6.11 -2.91 15.03
C VAL A 65 5.21 -4.14 15.07
N ILE A 66 4.24 -4.24 14.16
CA ILE A 66 3.25 -5.31 14.11
C ILE A 66 3.37 -6.03 12.77
N ASP A 67 3.74 -7.31 12.85
CA ASP A 67 3.73 -8.24 11.74
C ASP A 67 2.37 -8.91 11.62
N VAL A 68 1.67 -8.67 10.51
CA VAL A 68 0.35 -9.26 10.22
C VAL A 68 0.47 -10.50 9.32
N ARG A 69 1.65 -11.12 9.24
CA ARG A 69 1.88 -12.37 8.50
C ARG A 69 1.58 -13.60 9.35
N GLU A 70 1.53 -14.72 8.66
CA GLU A 70 1.16 -16.01 9.21
C GLU A 70 2.19 -16.37 10.29
N LYS A 71 1.74 -16.92 11.42
CA LYS A 71 2.64 -17.11 12.58
C LYS A 71 3.90 -17.91 12.23
N ILE A 72 3.79 -18.88 11.32
CA ILE A 72 4.92 -19.65 10.82
C ILE A 72 5.92 -18.75 10.05
N LYS A 73 5.43 -17.85 9.19
CA LYS A 73 6.27 -16.90 8.45
C LYS A 73 6.94 -15.88 9.37
N TYR A 74 6.22 -15.43 10.40
CA TYR A 74 6.76 -14.57 11.44
C TYR A 74 7.90 -15.26 12.20
N LEU A 75 7.70 -16.50 12.65
CA LEU A 75 8.72 -17.28 13.37
C LEU A 75 9.93 -17.65 12.49
N ALA A 76 9.75 -17.73 11.16
CA ALA A 76 10.83 -17.93 10.21
C ALA A 76 11.71 -16.68 10.00
N GLY A 77 11.28 -15.52 10.48
CA GLY A 77 12.03 -14.27 10.39
C GLY A 77 11.12 -13.05 10.30
N HIS A 78 11.34 -12.07 11.16
CA HIS A 78 10.58 -10.82 11.25
C HIS A 78 11.49 -9.61 11.47
N VAL A 79 10.94 -8.41 11.27
CA VAL A 79 11.61 -7.15 11.62
C VAL A 79 11.91 -7.15 13.13
N PRO A 80 13.12 -6.73 13.58
CA PRO A 80 13.50 -6.73 14.98
C PRO A 80 12.47 -6.04 15.90
N GLY A 81 12.14 -6.67 17.02
CA GLY A 81 11.16 -6.17 17.98
C GLY A 81 9.69 -6.20 17.51
N ALA A 82 9.40 -6.78 16.35
CA ALA A 82 8.02 -6.94 15.88
C ALA A 82 7.26 -7.94 16.73
N VAL A 83 5.99 -7.63 17.00
CA VAL A 83 5.00 -8.56 17.56
C VAL A 83 4.11 -9.09 16.44
N ASN A 84 3.42 -10.22 16.66
CA ASN A 84 2.63 -10.86 15.61
C ASN A 84 1.15 -10.98 15.97
N ILE A 85 0.30 -10.67 14.99
CA ILE A 85 -1.10 -11.06 14.90
C ILE A 85 -1.38 -11.54 13.47
N TRP A 86 -2.42 -12.33 13.26
CA TRP A 86 -2.76 -12.80 11.91
C TRP A 86 -4.26 -12.65 11.64
N ARG A 87 -4.67 -12.90 10.41
CA ARG A 87 -6.06 -12.75 9.93
C ARG A 87 -7.15 -13.28 10.90
N PRO A 88 -7.04 -14.49 11.51
CA PRO A 88 -8.01 -15.02 12.47
C PRO A 88 -8.17 -14.20 13.76
N ASP A 89 -7.20 -13.37 14.13
CA ASP A 89 -7.29 -12.50 15.31
C ASP A 89 -8.14 -11.24 15.03
N ILE A 90 -8.27 -10.85 13.75
CA ILE A 90 -8.91 -9.61 13.31
C ILE A 90 -10.21 -9.82 12.52
N VAL A 91 -10.71 -11.06 12.47
CA VAL A 91 -11.99 -11.42 11.88
C VAL A 91 -12.96 -11.90 12.95
N ASP A 92 -14.24 -11.58 12.74
CA ASP A 92 -15.34 -12.16 13.51
C ASP A 92 -15.61 -13.57 12.99
N LYS A 93 -15.32 -14.57 13.82
CA LYS A 93 -15.51 -15.99 13.47
C LYS A 93 -16.93 -16.47 13.69
N ASP A 94 -17.71 -15.74 14.48
CA ASP A 94 -19.08 -16.09 14.83
C ASP A 94 -20.09 -15.45 13.86
N HIS A 95 -19.62 -14.52 13.02
CA HIS A 95 -20.46 -13.87 12.02
C HIS A 95 -20.78 -14.81 10.83
N PRO A 96 -22.05 -14.87 10.37
CA PRO A 96 -22.47 -15.78 9.29
C PRO A 96 -21.86 -15.43 7.92
N ILE A 97 -21.49 -14.16 7.71
CA ILE A 97 -20.75 -13.71 6.53
C ILE A 97 -19.25 -13.83 6.83
N PRO A 98 -18.48 -14.57 6.01
CA PRO A 98 -17.05 -14.77 6.23
C PRO A 98 -16.27 -13.47 6.04
N GLY A 99 -15.17 -13.34 6.78
CA GLY A 99 -14.26 -12.21 6.63
C GLY A 99 -14.84 -10.88 7.12
N MET A 100 -15.83 -10.89 8.02
CA MET A 100 -16.22 -9.68 8.74
C MET A 100 -15.13 -9.26 9.73
N MET A 101 -14.99 -7.95 9.96
CA MET A 101 -14.03 -7.45 10.96
C MET A 101 -14.44 -7.92 12.35
N ALA A 102 -13.45 -8.27 13.18
CA ALA A 102 -13.69 -8.65 14.56
C ALA A 102 -14.36 -7.52 15.37
N PRO A 103 -15.22 -7.84 16.36
CA PRO A 103 -15.81 -6.84 17.24
C PRO A 103 -14.76 -6.01 17.98
N GLN A 104 -15.13 -4.79 18.39
CA GLN A 104 -14.21 -3.86 19.05
C GLN A 104 -13.52 -4.49 20.26
N ALA A 105 -14.27 -5.21 21.10
CA ALA A 105 -13.74 -5.84 22.31
C ALA A 105 -12.65 -6.90 21.99
N GLN A 106 -12.82 -7.67 20.92
CA GLN A 106 -11.82 -8.63 20.47
C GLN A 106 -10.55 -7.91 19.99
N ILE A 107 -10.69 -6.84 19.21
CA ILE A 107 -9.53 -6.06 18.75
C ILE A 107 -8.79 -5.43 19.93
N GLU A 108 -9.51 -4.85 20.90
CA GLU A 108 -8.94 -4.29 22.14
C GLU A 108 -8.13 -5.33 22.93
N GLU A 109 -8.66 -6.54 23.10
CA GLU A 109 -7.95 -7.65 23.74
C GLU A 109 -6.68 -8.01 22.95
N VAL A 110 -6.82 -8.22 21.65
CA VAL A 110 -5.73 -8.65 20.78
C VAL A 110 -4.58 -7.65 20.82
N ILE A 111 -4.82 -6.35 20.60
CA ILE A 111 -3.77 -5.34 20.60
C ILE A 111 -3.24 -5.04 22.01
N GLY A 112 -4.07 -5.18 23.05
CA GLY A 112 -3.63 -5.14 24.45
C GLY A 112 -2.59 -6.22 24.76
N ARG A 113 -2.77 -7.44 24.25
CA ARG A 113 -1.78 -8.54 24.38
C ARG A 113 -0.45 -8.26 23.68
N LEU A 114 -0.46 -7.38 22.69
CA LEU A 114 0.74 -6.94 21.97
C LEU A 114 1.49 -5.81 22.70
N GLY A 115 1.01 -5.37 23.86
CA GLY A 115 1.57 -4.24 24.59
C GLY A 115 1.40 -2.91 23.86
N VAL A 116 0.32 -2.77 23.07
CA VAL A 116 -0.06 -1.50 22.45
C VAL A 116 -0.70 -0.57 23.48
N SER A 117 -0.32 0.70 23.43
CA SER A 117 -0.89 1.80 24.20
C SER A 117 -1.18 3.00 23.29
N HIS A 118 -1.94 3.98 23.79
CA HIS A 118 -2.26 5.22 23.05
C HIS A 118 -1.06 6.14 22.77
N ARG A 119 0.09 5.88 23.39
CA ARG A 119 1.33 6.61 23.08
C ARG A 119 2.04 6.03 21.87
N ASN A 120 1.70 4.80 21.48
CA ASN A 120 2.49 4.11 20.47
C ASN A 120 2.22 4.65 19.07
N THR A 121 3.30 4.81 18.30
CA THR A 121 3.22 4.83 16.84
C THR A 121 3.28 3.39 16.35
N LEU A 122 2.22 2.93 15.69
CA LEU A 122 2.13 1.59 15.13
C LEU A 122 2.77 1.55 13.75
N ILE A 123 3.71 0.62 13.57
CA ILE A 123 4.31 0.31 12.28
C ILE A 123 3.83 -1.08 11.86
N ILE A 124 2.94 -1.12 10.90
CA ILE A 124 2.23 -2.34 10.48
C ILE A 124 2.84 -2.86 9.17
N TYR A 125 3.08 -4.16 9.06
CA TYR A 125 3.50 -4.76 7.81
C TYR A 125 2.90 -6.15 7.60
N SER A 126 2.80 -6.56 6.34
CA SER A 126 2.31 -7.88 5.94
C SER A 126 2.94 -8.26 4.59
N ASP A 127 2.71 -9.48 4.14
CA ASP A 127 2.96 -9.94 2.77
C ASP A 127 1.67 -9.99 1.93
N SER A 128 0.56 -9.47 2.48
CA SER A 128 -0.74 -9.39 1.83
C SER A 128 -1.49 -8.11 2.22
N SER A 129 -2.74 -7.98 1.76
CA SER A 129 -3.62 -6.87 2.13
C SER A 129 -4.01 -6.83 3.63
N ASP A 130 -3.65 -7.84 4.42
CA ASP A 130 -3.97 -7.89 5.85
C ASP A 130 -3.34 -6.76 6.67
N GLY A 131 -2.18 -6.24 6.26
CA GLY A 131 -1.57 -5.07 6.90
C GLY A 131 -2.48 -3.83 6.77
N ALA A 132 -2.94 -3.55 5.56
CA ALA A 132 -3.89 -2.46 5.30
C ALA A 132 -5.27 -2.72 5.94
N ARG A 133 -5.70 -3.98 6.00
CA ARG A 133 -6.94 -4.38 6.67
C ARG A 133 -6.88 -4.11 8.18
N LEU A 134 -5.80 -4.49 8.85
CA LEU A 134 -5.59 -4.16 10.26
C LEU A 134 -5.58 -2.64 10.46
N TRP A 135 -4.81 -1.91 9.65
CA TRP A 135 -4.77 -0.45 9.70
C TRP A 135 -6.18 0.16 9.59
N TRP A 136 -7.00 -0.33 8.66
CA TRP A 136 -8.37 0.13 8.47
C TRP A 136 -9.27 -0.19 9.67
N ILE A 137 -9.18 -1.40 10.25
CA ILE A 137 -9.94 -1.79 11.46
C ILE A 137 -9.59 -0.87 12.63
N LEU A 138 -8.30 -0.61 12.86
CA LEU A 138 -7.85 0.27 13.94
C LEU A 138 -8.33 1.70 13.73
N ALA A 139 -8.23 2.22 12.50
CA ALA A 139 -8.73 3.55 12.14
C ALA A 139 -10.25 3.65 12.35
N TYR A 140 -11.01 2.64 11.90
CA TYR A 140 -12.45 2.57 12.07
C TYR A 140 -12.87 2.63 13.55
N TYR A 141 -12.17 1.89 14.41
CA TYR A 141 -12.41 1.92 15.87
C TYR A 141 -11.86 3.17 16.57
N GLY A 142 -11.12 4.04 15.88
CA GLY A 142 -10.71 5.34 16.40
C GLY A 142 -9.25 5.42 16.85
N PHE A 143 -8.39 4.47 16.48
CA PHE A 143 -6.94 4.65 16.64
C PHE A 143 -6.49 5.85 15.78
N PRO A 144 -5.68 6.78 16.32
CA PRO A 144 -5.27 7.96 15.56
C PRO A 144 -4.52 7.61 14.28
N ILE A 145 -5.07 7.99 13.12
CA ILE A 145 -4.44 7.77 11.80
C ILE A 145 -2.98 8.29 11.74
N PRO A 146 -2.64 9.48 12.29
CA PRO A 146 -1.25 9.95 12.28
C PRO A 146 -0.26 9.07 13.06
N GLN A 147 -0.75 8.24 13.98
CA GLN A 147 0.04 7.30 14.77
C GLN A 147 0.14 5.91 14.13
N MET A 148 -0.32 5.72 12.90
CA MET A 148 -0.25 4.42 12.22
C MET A 148 0.40 4.56 10.86
N LYS A 149 1.42 3.75 10.61
CA LYS A 149 2.13 3.68 9.33
C LYS A 149 2.22 2.25 8.83
N LEU A 150 2.17 2.09 7.51
CA LEU A 150 2.46 0.84 6.83
C LEU A 150 3.92 0.83 6.38
N LEU A 151 4.65 -0.25 6.63
CA LEU A 151 6.02 -0.41 6.13
C LEU A 151 5.98 -0.65 4.62
N ASP A 152 6.57 0.28 3.87
CA ASP A 152 6.63 0.18 2.42
C ASP A 152 7.51 -1.01 1.99
N GLY A 153 6.99 -1.83 1.08
CA GLY A 153 7.60 -3.09 0.67
C GLY A 153 7.57 -4.22 1.71
N GLY A 154 7.03 -4.00 2.92
CA GLY A 154 6.93 -5.02 3.96
C GLY A 154 8.28 -5.64 4.36
N LEU A 155 8.27 -6.93 4.74
CA LEU A 155 9.51 -7.61 5.12
C LEU A 155 10.46 -7.80 3.92
N ASP A 156 9.94 -7.97 2.71
CA ASP A 156 10.78 -8.16 1.53
C ASP A 156 11.54 -6.89 1.21
N GLY A 157 10.90 -5.72 1.31
CA GLY A 157 11.56 -4.40 1.22
C GLY A 157 12.62 -4.20 2.30
N TRP A 158 12.34 -4.62 3.54
CA TRP A 158 13.32 -4.61 4.63
C TRP A 158 14.55 -5.48 4.33
N LYS A 159 14.32 -6.72 3.88
CA LYS A 159 15.40 -7.67 3.51
C LYS A 159 16.19 -7.21 2.30
N ALA A 160 15.54 -6.60 1.31
CA ALA A 160 16.20 -6.07 0.11
C ALA A 160 17.24 -4.97 0.43
N LYS A 161 17.09 -4.30 1.58
CA LYS A 161 18.08 -3.33 2.09
C LYS A 161 19.20 -3.97 2.91
N GLY A 162 19.19 -5.29 3.08
CA GLY A 162 20.20 -6.03 3.86
C GLY A 162 20.04 -5.86 5.38
N TYR A 163 18.87 -5.43 5.86
CA TYR A 163 18.63 -5.23 7.28
C TYR A 163 18.38 -6.54 8.03
N PRO A 164 18.81 -6.64 9.31
CA PRO A 164 18.72 -7.88 10.07
C PRO A 164 17.27 -8.26 10.39
N THR A 165 17.03 -9.55 10.57
CA THR A 165 15.74 -10.10 11.04
C THR A 165 15.92 -10.88 12.32
N GLU A 166 14.88 -10.94 13.13
CA GLU A 166 14.81 -11.76 14.35
C GLU A 166 13.88 -12.96 14.14
N MET A 167 14.07 -14.02 14.93
CA MET A 167 13.19 -15.19 14.97
C MET A 167 12.56 -15.39 16.35
N ILE A 168 13.10 -14.73 17.38
CA ILE A 168 12.62 -14.83 18.75
C ILE A 168 11.65 -13.68 18.99
N PRO A 169 10.38 -13.95 19.33
CA PRO A 169 9.43 -12.91 19.65
C PRO A 169 9.91 -12.04 20.82
N PRO A 170 9.71 -10.72 20.78
CA PRO A 170 10.05 -9.86 21.90
C PRO A 170 9.15 -10.16 23.09
N GLN A 171 9.67 -9.95 24.30
CA GLN A 171 8.83 -9.92 25.49
C GLN A 171 8.11 -8.56 25.54
N VAL A 172 6.79 -8.60 25.66
CA VAL A 172 5.93 -7.42 25.80
C VAL A 172 5.05 -7.56 27.03
N SER A 173 4.87 -6.46 27.77
CA SER A 173 3.92 -6.40 28.87
C SER A 173 2.51 -6.26 28.30
N LEU A 174 1.59 -7.10 28.80
CA LEU A 174 0.17 -6.96 28.48
C LEU A 174 -0.32 -5.57 28.91
N ALA A 175 -1.06 -4.92 28.02
CA ALA A 175 -1.69 -3.63 28.27
C ALA A 175 -3.21 -3.78 28.27
N GLN A 176 -3.89 -3.07 29.15
CA GLN A 176 -5.31 -2.82 28.97
C GLN A 176 -5.47 -1.74 27.91
N PHE A 177 -6.09 -2.09 26.79
CA PHE A 177 -6.34 -1.16 25.70
C PHE A 177 -7.84 -0.93 25.54
N LYS A 178 -8.24 0.33 25.33
CA LYS A 178 -9.61 0.71 24.99
C LYS A 178 -9.58 1.76 23.92
N PHE A 179 -10.38 1.61 22.86
CA PHE A 179 -10.43 2.65 21.85
C PHE A 179 -11.05 3.94 22.41
N PRO A 180 -10.59 5.13 21.96
CA PRO A 180 -11.20 6.40 22.35
C PRO A 180 -12.63 6.57 21.80
N GLY A 181 -13.08 5.66 20.94
CA GLY A 181 -14.38 5.69 20.27
C GLY A 181 -14.28 6.17 18.83
N LYS A 182 -15.34 5.92 18.08
CA LYS A 182 -15.44 6.32 16.67
C LYS A 182 -15.82 7.79 16.56
N THR A 183 -15.35 8.44 15.52
CA THR A 183 -15.77 9.78 15.11
C THR A 183 -16.57 9.67 13.81
N LYS A 184 -17.31 10.72 13.44
CA LYS A 184 -18.00 10.76 12.13
C LYS A 184 -17.07 10.46 10.95
N SER A 185 -15.81 10.90 11.03
CA SER A 185 -14.81 10.65 9.98
C SER A 185 -14.33 9.20 9.95
N THR A 186 -14.31 8.50 11.08
CA THR A 186 -13.91 7.09 11.11
C THR A 186 -15.09 6.16 10.83
N GLU A 187 -16.30 6.57 11.18
CA GLU A 187 -17.53 5.87 10.79
C GLU A 187 -17.69 5.81 9.27
N SER A 188 -17.32 6.87 8.55
CA SER A 188 -17.34 6.88 7.07
C SER A 188 -16.33 5.94 6.40
N LEU A 189 -15.47 5.25 7.17
CA LEU A 189 -14.56 4.24 6.64
C LEU A 189 -15.25 2.90 6.35
N LEU A 190 -16.45 2.68 6.88
CA LEU A 190 -17.26 1.49 6.63
C LEU A 190 -18.47 1.85 5.75
N CYS A 191 -18.70 1.08 4.69
CA CYS A 191 -19.93 1.16 3.92
C CYS A 191 -20.81 -0.05 4.20
N THR A 192 -22.05 0.20 4.58
CA THR A 192 -23.09 -0.80 4.80
C THR A 192 -23.79 -1.18 3.49
N LEU A 193 -24.47 -2.32 3.48
CA LEU A 193 -25.24 -2.76 2.31
C LEU A 193 -26.29 -1.73 1.83
N PRO A 194 -27.08 -1.07 2.71
CA PRO A 194 -27.95 0.02 2.28
C PRO A 194 -27.22 1.19 1.61
N GLU A 195 -26.06 1.58 2.13
CA GLU A 195 -25.26 2.67 1.57
C GLU A 195 -24.71 2.31 0.19
N ILE A 196 -24.23 1.08 0.00
CA ILE A 196 -23.81 0.58 -1.31
C ILE A 196 -24.98 0.60 -2.30
N LYS A 197 -26.15 0.08 -1.91
CA LYS A 197 -27.36 0.12 -2.77
C LYS A 197 -27.79 1.54 -3.13
N GLY A 198 -27.60 2.51 -2.23
CA GLY A 198 -27.82 3.93 -2.50
C GLY A 198 -26.79 4.48 -3.49
N ALA A 199 -25.51 4.17 -3.27
CA ALA A 199 -24.40 4.64 -4.11
C ALA A 199 -24.53 4.21 -5.57
N LEU A 200 -25.06 3.01 -5.85
CA LEU A 200 -25.30 2.54 -7.23
C LEU A 200 -26.29 3.41 -8.02
N LYS A 201 -27.08 4.23 -7.33
CA LYS A 201 -28.05 5.16 -7.95
C LYS A 201 -27.48 6.57 -8.11
N GLU A 202 -26.28 6.83 -7.59
CA GLU A 202 -25.67 8.15 -7.56
C GLU A 202 -24.48 8.22 -8.54
N PRO A 203 -24.59 8.97 -9.66
CA PRO A 203 -23.54 9.02 -10.68
C PRO A 203 -22.16 9.50 -10.22
N LYS A 204 -22.09 10.15 -9.06
CA LYS A 204 -20.85 10.69 -8.47
C LYS A 204 -20.16 9.72 -7.52
N LYS A 205 -20.75 8.56 -7.24
CA LYS A 205 -20.18 7.53 -6.38
C LYS A 205 -19.73 6.35 -7.24
N VAL A 206 -18.60 5.76 -6.85
CA VAL A 206 -18.02 4.61 -7.55
C VAL A 206 -17.81 3.50 -6.51
N VAL A 207 -18.20 2.28 -6.87
CA VAL A 207 -17.87 1.06 -6.12
C VAL A 207 -16.64 0.45 -6.78
N LEU A 208 -15.52 0.45 -6.06
CA LEU A 208 -14.27 -0.13 -6.54
C LEU A 208 -14.12 -1.55 -6.00
N ASP A 209 -13.99 -2.51 -6.90
CA ASP A 209 -13.70 -3.90 -6.58
C ASP A 209 -12.22 -4.19 -6.85
N VAL A 210 -11.51 -4.67 -5.84
CA VAL A 210 -10.06 -4.94 -5.89
C VAL A 210 -9.74 -6.43 -6.07
N ARG A 211 -10.77 -7.26 -6.31
CA ARG A 211 -10.60 -8.69 -6.62
C ARG A 211 -9.94 -8.89 -7.99
N ALA A 212 -9.48 -10.10 -8.25
CA ALA A 212 -8.89 -10.44 -9.53
C ALA A 212 -9.90 -10.29 -10.67
N GLN A 213 -9.42 -9.98 -11.87
CA GLN A 213 -10.29 -9.74 -13.03
C GLN A 213 -11.24 -10.91 -13.34
N LYS A 214 -10.79 -12.15 -13.13
CA LYS A 214 -11.62 -13.36 -13.31
C LYS A 214 -12.74 -13.48 -12.28
N GLU A 215 -12.48 -13.07 -11.05
CA GLU A 215 -13.49 -13.03 -9.98
C GLU A 215 -14.51 -11.91 -10.22
N TYR A 216 -14.03 -10.75 -10.67
CA TYR A 216 -14.87 -9.59 -11.00
C TYR A 216 -15.78 -9.82 -12.21
N SER A 217 -15.26 -10.47 -13.26
CA SER A 217 -16.03 -10.83 -14.46
C SER A 217 -16.99 -11.99 -14.20
N GLY A 218 -16.70 -12.84 -13.22
CA GLY A 218 -17.48 -14.03 -12.88
C GLY A 218 -17.05 -15.29 -13.64
N GLU A 219 -15.91 -15.25 -14.34
CA GLU A 219 -15.25 -16.43 -14.90
C GLU A 219 -14.78 -17.39 -13.80
N GLU A 220 -14.42 -16.85 -12.64
CA GLU A 220 -14.01 -17.60 -11.45
C GLU A 220 -14.88 -17.19 -10.27
N MET A 221 -15.32 -18.16 -9.47
CA MET A 221 -16.03 -17.90 -8.23
C MET A 221 -15.03 -17.84 -7.08
N LEU A 222 -14.98 -16.72 -6.38
CA LEU A 222 -14.22 -16.59 -5.15
C LEU A 222 -14.68 -17.65 -4.14
N ARG A 223 -13.74 -18.26 -3.44
CA ARG A 223 -14.04 -19.24 -2.39
C ARG A 223 -14.99 -18.63 -1.36
N ASP A 224 -16.00 -19.39 -0.97
CA ASP A 224 -17.03 -18.99 0.01
C ASP A 224 -18.00 -17.89 -0.49
N ALA A 225 -17.92 -17.48 -1.76
CA ALA A 225 -18.93 -16.61 -2.37
C ALA A 225 -20.19 -17.39 -2.77
N VAL A 226 -21.36 -16.75 -2.60
CA VAL A 226 -22.66 -17.33 -3.00
C VAL A 226 -22.85 -17.32 -4.51
N ARG A 227 -22.21 -16.38 -5.22
CA ARG A 227 -22.33 -16.20 -6.67
C ARG A 227 -21.07 -15.55 -7.25
N ALA A 228 -20.68 -15.98 -8.45
CA ALA A 228 -19.62 -15.33 -9.23
C ALA A 228 -20.06 -13.95 -9.77
N GLY A 229 -19.09 -13.15 -10.19
CA GLY A 229 -19.30 -11.82 -10.75
C GLY A 229 -19.19 -10.72 -9.70
N ARG A 230 -19.91 -9.61 -9.91
CA ARG A 230 -19.72 -8.36 -9.17
C ARG A 230 -21.03 -7.68 -8.78
N ILE A 231 -20.89 -6.63 -7.96
CA ILE A 231 -21.93 -5.64 -7.74
C ILE A 231 -22.14 -4.88 -9.08
N PRO A 232 -23.40 -4.72 -9.56
CA PRO A 232 -23.70 -4.00 -10.80
C PRO A 232 -23.15 -2.59 -10.84
#